data_AF-L0EA89-F1
#
_entry.id   AF-L0EA89-F1
#
_cell.length_a   1.000
_cell.length_b   1.000
_cell.length_c   1.000
_cell.angle_alpha   90.00
_cell.angle_beta   90.00
_cell.angle_gamma   90.00
#
_symmetry.space_group_name_H-M   'P 1'
#
loop_
_entity.id
_entity.type
_entity.pdbx_description
1 polymer ?
#
loop_
_entity_poly.entity_id
_entity_poly.type
_entity_poly.pdbx_seq_one_letter_code
_entity_poly.pdbx_strand_id
1 'polypeptide(L)'
;MFNLRANLAYLAGMRPYLVMAVMLFFAGVIVGGTNPSLRDFLDSQLAGLAELSKMAESAGNPGLAVFLIIFFNNAIKSALVMYMGALFGFIPVVFLIVNGMVLGYLYTRIGEQGENAALIFLKGVLPHGILEIPAVLLACAFGMKFGGLVFRTLGALFKRRSGLADEYEAFVIRSVPALLVIVAALLAAALIESTVTVWLISL
;
A
#
# COMPACT_ATOMS: atom_id res chain seq x y z
N MET A 1 -3.82 10.83 -23.04
CA MET A 1 -3.79 10.51 -21.60
C MET A 1 -3.97 9.01 -21.31
N PHE A 2 -4.93 8.29 -21.90
CA PHE A 2 -5.07 6.83 -21.71
C PHE A 2 -4.59 6.04 -22.93
N ASN A 3 -3.27 5.93 -23.11
CA ASN A 3 -2.72 4.98 -24.09
C ASN A 3 -2.26 3.72 -23.33
N LEU A 4 -3.09 2.68 -23.37
CA LEU A 4 -2.87 1.44 -22.62
C LEU A 4 -1.50 0.81 -22.92
N ARG A 5 -1.14 0.69 -24.21
CA ARG A 5 0.14 0.10 -24.63
C ARG A 5 1.31 0.87 -24.02
N ALA A 6 1.24 2.20 -24.07
CA ALA A 6 2.32 3.02 -23.57
C ALA A 6 2.36 3.07 -22.03
N ASN A 7 1.23 2.90 -21.33
CA ASN A 7 1.20 2.74 -19.87
C ASN A 7 1.82 1.41 -19.45
N LEU A 8 1.49 0.33 -20.15
CA LEU A 8 2.07 -1.00 -19.91
C LEU A 8 3.58 -1.01 -20.19
N ALA A 9 4.03 -0.36 -21.26
CA ALA A 9 5.45 -0.19 -21.56
C ALA A 9 6.17 0.59 -20.45
N TYR A 10 5.55 1.65 -19.93
CA TYR A 10 6.11 2.41 -18.80
C TYR A 10 6.21 1.56 -17.53
N LEU A 11 5.16 0.78 -17.19
CA LEU A 11 5.18 -0.16 -16.07
C LEU A 11 6.27 -1.23 -16.23
N ALA A 12 6.49 -1.73 -17.44
CA ALA A 12 7.58 -2.66 -17.72
C ALA A 12 8.96 -2.02 -17.45
N GLY A 13 9.12 -0.71 -17.69
CA GLY A 13 10.31 0.06 -17.31
C GLY A 13 10.45 0.30 -15.80
N MET A 14 9.37 0.14 -15.03
CA MET A 14 9.36 0.31 -13.57
C MET A 14 9.73 -0.96 -12.79
N ARG A 15 10.08 -2.07 -13.47
CA ARG A 15 10.44 -3.35 -12.85
C ARG A 15 11.39 -3.22 -11.64
N PRO A 16 12.48 -2.44 -11.67
CA PRO A 16 13.37 -2.32 -10.51
C PRO A 16 12.68 -1.77 -9.27
N TYR A 17 11.79 -0.77 -9.44
CA TYR A 17 11.02 -0.17 -8.35
C TYR A 17 9.94 -1.11 -7.81
N LEU A 18 9.31 -1.90 -8.69
CA LEU A 18 8.35 -2.93 -8.28
C LEU A 18 9.03 -4.06 -7.51
N VAL A 19 10.18 -4.54 -7.98
CA VAL A 19 10.97 -5.57 -7.27
C VAL A 19 11.44 -5.03 -5.93
N MET A 20 11.94 -3.79 -5.88
CA MET A 20 12.27 -3.12 -4.61
C MET A 20 11.06 -3.05 -3.67
N ALA A 21 9.89 -2.68 -4.18
CA ALA A 21 8.68 -2.58 -3.37
C ALA A 21 8.31 -3.93 -2.75
N VAL A 22 8.34 -5.00 -3.54
CA VAL A 22 8.08 -6.37 -3.11
C VAL A 22 9.10 -6.79 -2.04
N MET A 23 10.39 -6.58 -2.28
CA MET A 23 11.43 -6.94 -1.32
C MET A 23 11.26 -6.21 0.02
N LEU A 24 11.00 -4.90 -0.01
CA LEU A 24 10.79 -4.09 1.20
C LEU A 24 9.55 -4.54 1.98
N PHE A 25 8.46 -4.84 1.27
CA PHE A 25 7.24 -5.33 1.89
C PHE A 25 7.45 -6.67 2.61
N PHE A 26 8.03 -7.65 1.92
CA PHE A 26 8.29 -8.97 2.53
C PHE A 26 9.37 -8.93 3.62
N ALA A 27 10.37 -8.05 3.49
CA ALA A 27 11.29 -7.78 4.59
C ALA A 27 10.54 -7.23 5.81
N GLY A 28 9.61 -6.29 5.60
CA GLY A 28 8.70 -5.82 6.64
C GLY A 28 7.91 -6.95 7.30
N VAL A 29 7.30 -7.84 6.51
CA VAL A 29 6.55 -9.02 7.01
C VAL A 29 7.42 -9.88 7.93
N ILE A 30 8.64 -10.22 7.51
CA ILE A 30 9.55 -11.02 8.31
C ILE A 30 9.92 -10.28 9.61
N VAL A 31 10.28 -9.00 9.52
CA VAL A 31 10.69 -8.22 10.68
C VAL A 31 9.54 -8.06 11.68
N GLY A 32 8.33 -7.74 11.22
CA GLY A 32 7.17 -7.57 12.10
C GLY A 32 6.69 -8.86 12.75
N GLY A 33 6.80 -9.99 12.05
CA GLY A 33 6.44 -11.29 12.61
C GLY A 33 7.46 -11.86 13.60
N THR A 34 8.74 -11.52 13.45
CA THR A 34 9.82 -12.16 14.22
C THR A 34 10.41 -11.29 15.32
N ASN A 35 10.21 -9.97 15.30
CA ASN A 35 10.89 -9.06 16.21
C ASN A 35 10.00 -8.59 17.38
N PRO A 36 10.21 -9.10 18.61
CA PRO A 36 9.38 -8.73 19.76
C PRO A 36 9.54 -7.27 20.20
N SER A 37 10.66 -6.61 19.87
CA SER A 37 10.89 -5.21 20.28
C SER A 37 9.97 -4.22 19.58
N LEU A 38 9.31 -4.64 18.50
CA LEU A 38 8.37 -3.80 17.74
C LEU A 38 6.92 -4.01 18.17
N ARG A 39 6.64 -4.91 19.13
CA ARG A 39 5.27 -5.26 19.54
C ARG A 39 4.45 -4.05 19.97
N ASP A 40 4.98 -3.21 20.86
CA ASP A 40 4.26 -2.04 21.36
C ASP A 40 3.90 -1.07 20.22
N PHE A 41 4.83 -0.85 19.30
CA PHE A 41 4.60 -0.04 18.10
C PHE A 41 3.51 -0.67 17.22
N LEU A 42 3.59 -1.97 16.93
CA LEU A 42 2.65 -2.66 16.04
C LEU A 42 1.25 -2.81 16.68
N ASP A 43 1.18 -3.00 18.00
CA ASP A 43 -0.07 -2.96 18.76
C ASP A 43 -0.73 -1.59 18.66
N SER A 44 0.04 -0.49 18.74
CA SER A 44 -0.51 0.86 18.52
C SER A 44 -1.10 1.04 17.12
N GLN A 45 -0.48 0.42 16.10
CA GLN A 45 -0.99 0.48 14.73
C GLN A 45 -2.32 -0.29 14.61
N LEU A 46 -2.40 -1.49 15.19
CA LEU A 46 -3.62 -2.29 15.22
C LEU A 46 -4.73 -1.62 16.04
N ALA A 47 -4.39 -0.99 17.18
CA ALA A 47 -5.34 -0.25 18.00
C ALA A 47 -5.96 0.92 17.24
N GLY A 48 -5.16 1.68 16.49
CA GLY A 48 -5.68 2.76 15.64
C GLY A 48 -6.64 2.27 14.56
N LEU A 49 -6.39 1.09 13.98
CA LEU A 49 -7.33 0.45 13.04
C LEU A 49 -8.62 0.01 13.76
N ALA A 50 -8.51 -0.59 14.95
CA ALA A 50 -9.66 -1.03 15.73
C ALA A 50 -10.56 0.14 16.17
N GLU A 51 -9.97 1.30 16.50
CA GLU A 51 -10.74 2.52 16.80
C GLU A 51 -11.52 3.00 15.57
N LEU A 52 -10.91 3.02 14.39
CA LEU A 52 -11.59 3.37 13.14
C LEU A 52 -12.75 2.41 12.84
N SER A 53 -12.57 1.11 13.07
CA SER A 53 -13.64 0.11 12.93
C SER A 53 -14.77 0.34 13.92
N LYS A 54 -14.49 0.61 15.20
CA LYS A 54 -15.52 0.91 16.22
C LYS A 54 -16.31 2.17 15.89
N MET A 55 -15.64 3.21 15.39
CA MET A 55 -16.32 4.42 14.91
C MET A 55 -17.29 4.09 13.77
N ALA A 56 -16.88 3.22 12.85
CA ALA A 56 -17.72 2.77 11.74
C ALA A 56 -18.96 1.99 12.23
N GLU A 57 -18.80 1.11 13.22
CA GLU A 57 -19.89 0.31 13.81
C GLU A 57 -20.95 1.17 14.51
N SER A 58 -20.55 2.33 15.07
CA SER A 58 -21.47 3.27 15.73
C SER A 58 -22.31 4.11 14.77
N ALA A 59 -22.09 4.02 13.46
CA ALA A 59 -22.80 4.81 12.46
C ALA A 59 -24.20 4.25 12.17
N GLY A 60 -25.10 5.12 11.68
CA GLY A 60 -26.47 4.70 11.31
C GLY A 60 -26.55 3.66 10.19
N ASN A 61 -25.47 3.49 9.40
CA ASN A 61 -25.29 2.37 8.48
C ASN A 61 -23.85 1.82 8.64
N PRO A 62 -23.63 0.82 9.51
CA PRO A 62 -22.31 0.29 9.82
C PRO A 62 -21.56 -0.24 8.60
N GLY A 63 -22.25 -0.97 7.72
CA GLY A 63 -21.62 -1.56 6.53
C GLY A 63 -21.09 -0.50 5.55
N LEU A 64 -21.89 0.54 5.30
CA LEU A 64 -21.47 1.67 4.46
C LEU A 64 -20.35 2.48 5.12
N ALA A 65 -20.41 2.69 6.44
CA ALA A 65 -19.37 3.41 7.16
C ALA A 65 -18.02 2.68 7.12
N VAL A 66 -18.02 1.37 7.39
CA VAL A 66 -16.82 0.51 7.30
C VAL A 66 -16.22 0.58 5.90
N PHE A 67 -17.06 0.40 4.88
CA PHE A 67 -16.65 0.50 3.47
C PHE A 67 -15.97 1.84 3.15
N LEU A 68 -16.61 2.97 3.47
CA LEU A 68 -16.08 4.29 3.16
C LEU A 68 -14.78 4.58 3.92
N ILE A 69 -14.72 4.22 5.20
CA ILE A 69 -13.53 4.44 6.02
C ILE A 69 -12.34 3.68 5.46
N ILE A 70 -12.49 2.38 5.17
CA ILE A 70 -11.43 1.55 4.60
C ILE A 70 -11.00 2.10 3.23
N PHE A 71 -11.97 2.33 2.33
CA PHE A 71 -11.69 2.79 0.98
C PHE A 71 -10.91 4.11 0.98
N PHE A 72 -11.41 5.13 1.69
CA PHE A 72 -10.76 6.43 1.72
C PHE A 72 -9.41 6.37 2.44
N ASN A 73 -9.28 5.58 3.51
CA ASN A 73 -8.01 5.42 4.22
C ASN A 73 -6.93 4.88 3.28
N ASN A 74 -7.22 3.80 2.57
CA ASN A 74 -6.26 3.19 1.65
C ASN A 74 -6.03 4.01 0.38
N ALA A 75 -7.08 4.60 -0.19
CA ALA A 75 -6.95 5.45 -1.39
C ALA A 75 -6.13 6.71 -1.10
N ILE A 76 -6.40 7.40 0.02
CA ILE A 76 -5.66 8.60 0.43
C ILE A 76 -4.21 8.24 0.75
N LYS A 77 -3.95 7.19 1.56
CA LYS A 77 -2.59 6.75 1.88
C LYS A 77 -1.80 6.40 0.61
N SER A 78 -2.40 5.66 -0.33
CA SER A 78 -1.74 5.28 -1.57
C SER A 78 -1.42 6.49 -2.46
N ALA A 79 -2.36 7.43 -2.59
CA ALA A 79 -2.15 8.67 -3.33
C ALA A 79 -1.04 9.54 -2.68
N LEU A 80 -1.09 9.69 -1.34
CA LEU A 80 -0.09 10.44 -0.59
C LEU A 80 1.29 9.81 -0.76
N VAL A 81 1.43 8.50 -0.55
CA VAL A 81 2.72 7.82 -0.66
C VAL A 81 3.31 7.93 -2.07
N MET A 82 2.46 7.81 -3.09
CA MET A 82 2.87 7.95 -4.49
C MET A 82 3.46 9.33 -4.80
N TYR A 83 2.91 10.42 -4.26
CA TYR A 83 3.41 11.77 -4.55
C TYR A 83 4.39 12.32 -3.50
N MET A 84 4.27 11.91 -2.24
CA MET A 84 5.28 12.15 -1.20
C MET A 84 6.58 11.40 -1.46
N GLY A 85 6.60 10.51 -2.46
CA GLY A 85 7.81 10.07 -3.12
C GLY A 85 8.79 11.20 -3.48
N ALA A 86 8.30 12.43 -3.69
CA ALA A 86 9.13 13.61 -3.88
C ALA A 86 10.19 13.81 -2.78
N LEU A 87 9.93 13.34 -1.55
CA LEU A 87 10.87 13.32 -0.44
C LEU A 87 11.89 12.17 -0.59
N PHE A 88 12.57 12.13 -1.74
CA PHE A 88 13.61 11.17 -2.10
C PHE A 88 13.20 9.69 -2.03
N GLY A 89 11.90 9.39 -2.09
CA GLY A 89 11.38 8.03 -2.02
C GLY A 89 11.39 7.45 -0.60
N PHE A 90 11.77 8.24 0.41
CA PHE A 90 11.84 7.79 1.80
C PHE A 90 10.47 7.38 2.34
N ILE A 91 9.44 8.19 2.10
CA ILE A 91 8.07 7.93 2.57
C ILE A 91 7.52 6.59 2.02
N PRO A 92 7.58 6.29 0.70
CA PRO A 92 7.24 4.97 0.17
C PRO A 92 7.97 3.79 0.81
N VAL A 93 9.27 3.94 1.09
CA VAL A 93 10.08 2.87 1.69
C VAL A 93 9.60 2.56 3.10
N VAL A 94 9.46 3.59 3.95
CA VAL A 94 8.95 3.43 5.32
C VAL A 94 7.53 2.87 5.31
N PHE A 95 6.67 3.38 4.43
CA PHE A 95 5.29 2.92 4.32
C PHE A 95 5.22 1.43 3.98
N LEU A 96 5.98 0.94 3.00
CA LEU A 96 6.02 -0.49 2.66
C LEU A 96 6.49 -1.37 3.81
N ILE A 97 7.56 -0.95 4.49
CA ILE A 97 8.11 -1.70 5.62
C ILE A 97 7.08 -1.79 6.73
N VAL A 98 6.44 -0.67 7.11
CA VAL A 98 5.43 -0.65 8.18
C VAL A 98 4.21 -1.49 7.82
N ASN A 99 3.66 -1.37 6.59
CA ASN A 99 2.52 -2.18 6.16
C ASN A 99 2.87 -3.68 6.16
N GLY A 100 4.08 -4.04 5.71
CA GLY A 100 4.58 -5.41 5.80
C GLY A 100 4.68 -5.88 7.26
N MET A 101 5.27 -5.06 8.15
CA MET A 101 5.43 -5.39 9.56
C MET A 101 4.07 -5.64 10.25
N VAL A 102 3.08 -4.78 10.01
CA VAL A 102 1.73 -4.94 10.57
C VAL A 102 1.13 -6.28 10.12
N LEU A 103 1.29 -6.64 8.84
CA LEU A 103 0.78 -7.90 8.30
C LEU A 103 1.46 -9.14 8.90
N GLY A 104 2.79 -9.13 8.99
CA GLY A 104 3.55 -10.25 9.58
C GLY A 104 3.31 -10.39 11.08
N TYR A 105 3.15 -9.27 11.78
CA TYR A 105 2.78 -9.25 13.19
C TYR A 105 1.39 -9.80 13.44
N LEU A 106 0.40 -9.39 12.64
CA LEU A 106 -0.97 -9.90 12.71
C LEU A 106 -1.01 -11.42 12.59
N TYR A 107 -0.28 -11.99 11.61
CA TYR A 107 -0.19 -13.44 11.44
C TYR A 107 0.37 -14.14 12.69
N THR A 108 1.44 -13.60 13.27
CA THR A 108 2.09 -14.17 14.46
C THR A 108 1.19 -14.07 15.69
N ARG A 109 0.56 -12.91 15.91
CA ARG A 109 -0.39 -12.67 17.00
C ARG A 109 -1.57 -13.65 17.00
N ILE A 110 -2.15 -13.92 15.83
CA ILE A 110 -3.25 -14.88 15.71
C ILE A 110 -2.76 -16.29 16.08
N GLY A 111 -1.55 -16.67 15.66
CA GLY A 111 -0.96 -17.97 16.02
C GLY A 111 -0.67 -18.12 17.51
N GLU A 112 -0.25 -17.03 18.18
CA GLU A 112 -0.02 -17.02 19.63
C GLU A 112 -1.31 -17.18 20.45
N GLN A 113 -2.48 -16.82 19.89
CA GLN A 113 -3.78 -16.99 20.54
C GLN A 113 -4.31 -18.43 20.49
N GLY A 114 -3.54 -19.37 19.92
CA GLY A 114 -3.92 -20.78 19.79
C GLY A 114 -4.91 -21.03 18.66
N GLU A 115 -5.18 -20.01 17.84
CA GLU A 115 -6.06 -20.12 16.68
C GLU A 115 -5.30 -20.62 15.46
N ASN A 116 -6.01 -21.18 14.48
CA ASN A 116 -5.40 -21.54 13.21
C ASN A 116 -5.11 -20.26 12.40
N ALA A 117 -3.93 -19.68 12.63
CA ALA A 117 -3.48 -18.44 11.99
C ALA A 117 -3.61 -18.47 10.47
N ALA A 118 -3.31 -19.61 9.84
CA ALA A 118 -3.45 -19.75 8.39
C ALA A 118 -4.91 -19.64 7.94
N LEU A 119 -5.84 -20.27 8.67
CA LEU A 119 -7.28 -20.22 8.34
C LEU A 119 -7.86 -18.81 8.53
N ILE A 120 -7.50 -18.14 9.63
CA ILE A 120 -8.01 -16.80 9.94
C ILE A 120 -7.40 -15.77 9.00
N PHE A 121 -6.12 -15.88 8.67
CA PHE A 121 -5.50 -15.04 7.65
C PHE A 121 -6.14 -15.26 6.27
N LEU A 122 -6.46 -16.52 5.93
CA LEU A 122 -7.13 -16.85 4.68
C LEU A 122 -8.53 -16.25 4.58
N LYS A 123 -9.30 -16.25 5.67
CA LYS A 123 -10.65 -15.67 5.73
C LYS A 123 -10.63 -14.14 5.85
N GLY A 124 -9.74 -13.63 6.71
CA GLY A 124 -9.74 -12.26 7.18
C GLY A 124 -8.88 -11.32 6.35
N VAL A 125 -7.84 -11.80 5.66
CA VAL A 125 -6.92 -10.93 4.91
C VAL A 125 -6.92 -11.25 3.42
N LEU A 126 -6.91 -12.54 3.04
CA LEU A 126 -6.76 -12.90 1.63
C LEU A 126 -7.84 -12.31 0.69
N PRO A 127 -9.14 -12.24 1.05
CA PRO A 127 -10.17 -11.81 0.11
C PRO A 127 -9.93 -10.41 -0.47
N HIS A 128 -9.57 -9.44 0.37
CA HIS A 128 -9.29 -8.07 -0.06
C HIS A 128 -7.79 -7.85 -0.32
N GLY A 129 -6.91 -8.55 0.40
CA GLY A 129 -5.45 -8.41 0.30
C GLY A 129 -4.87 -8.75 -1.08
N ILE A 130 -5.54 -9.60 -1.87
CA ILE A 130 -5.15 -9.90 -3.25
C ILE A 130 -5.19 -8.65 -4.14
N LEU A 131 -6.08 -7.69 -3.85
CA LEU A 131 -6.18 -6.43 -4.60
C LEU A 131 -5.40 -5.30 -3.92
N GLU A 132 -5.45 -5.23 -2.59
CA GLU A 132 -4.80 -4.17 -1.84
C GLU A 132 -3.27 -4.23 -1.92
N ILE A 133 -2.67 -5.42 -1.71
CA ILE A 133 -1.20 -5.56 -1.69
C ILE A 133 -0.58 -5.12 -3.03
N PRO A 134 -1.07 -5.58 -4.21
CA PRO A 134 -0.57 -5.08 -5.48
C PRO A 134 -0.77 -3.58 -5.69
N ALA A 135 -1.90 -3.02 -5.23
CA ALA A 135 -2.19 -1.59 -5.35
C ALA A 135 -1.21 -0.74 -4.51
N VAL A 136 -0.94 -1.16 -3.27
CA VAL A 136 0.04 -0.54 -2.37
C VAL A 136 1.46 -0.63 -2.93
N LEU A 137 1.86 -1.81 -3.41
CA LEU A 137 3.16 -2.02 -4.04
C LEU A 137 3.36 -1.12 -5.26
N LEU A 138 2.34 -1.00 -6.10
CA LEU A 138 2.36 -0.15 -7.28
C LEU A 138 2.47 1.34 -6.90
N ALA A 139 1.66 1.80 -5.94
CA ALA A 139 1.71 3.18 -5.44
C ALA A 139 3.11 3.53 -4.91
N CYS A 140 3.70 2.64 -4.12
CA CYS A 140 5.03 2.85 -3.55
C CYS A 140 6.13 2.77 -4.62
N ALA A 141 6.01 1.91 -5.63
CA ALA A 141 6.93 1.86 -6.75
C ALA A 141 6.93 3.17 -7.55
N PHE A 142 5.76 3.76 -7.80
CA PHE A 142 5.66 5.11 -8.38
C PHE A 142 6.28 6.17 -7.46
N GLY A 143 6.04 6.11 -6.15
CA GLY A 143 6.65 7.03 -5.19
C GLY A 143 8.18 6.93 -5.16
N MET A 144 8.75 5.73 -5.17
CA MET A 144 10.20 5.55 -5.23
C MET A 144 10.79 6.02 -6.56
N LYS A 145 10.09 5.78 -7.68
CA LYS A 145 10.47 6.32 -9.00
C LYS A 145 10.51 7.85 -8.96
N PHE A 146 9.52 8.48 -8.33
CA PHE A 146 9.46 9.92 -8.18
C PHE A 146 10.62 10.45 -7.34
N GLY A 147 10.93 9.79 -6.22
CA GLY A 147 12.07 10.14 -5.38
C GLY A 147 13.40 10.07 -6.10
N GLY A 148 13.60 9.03 -6.92
CA GLY A 148 14.78 8.91 -7.78
C GLY A 148 14.86 10.01 -8.84
N LEU A 149 13.72 10.45 -9.39
CA LEU A 149 13.67 11.58 -10.30
C LEU A 149 14.05 12.89 -9.60
N VAL A 150 13.48 13.18 -8.42
CA VAL A 150 13.85 14.36 -7.61
C VAL A 150 15.34 14.38 -7.29
N PHE A 151 15.88 13.26 -6.81
CA PHE A 151 17.30 13.13 -6.49
C PHE A 151 18.20 13.44 -7.69
N ARG A 152 17.85 12.91 -8.88
CA ARG A 152 18.59 13.16 -10.12
C ARG A 152 18.47 14.61 -10.58
N THR A 153 17.30 15.24 -10.40
CA THR A 153 17.10 16.66 -10.73
C THR A 153 18.00 17.55 -9.86
N LEU A 154 18.09 17.28 -8.55
CA LEU A 154 19.01 18.02 -7.68
C LEU A 154 20.48 17.81 -8.08
N GLY A 155 20.88 16.58 -8.39
CA GLY A 155 22.23 16.29 -8.89
C GLY A 155 22.53 16.96 -10.25
N ALA A 156 21.52 17.16 -11.09
CA ALA A 156 21.67 17.82 -12.39
C ALA A 156 21.87 19.34 -12.29
N LEU A 157 21.49 19.97 -11.17
CA LEU A 157 21.88 21.35 -10.87
C LEU A 157 23.40 21.52 -10.78
N PHE A 158 24.12 20.45 -10.41
CA PHE A 158 25.58 20.43 -10.33
C PHE A 158 26.26 19.88 -11.60
N LYS A 159 25.55 19.11 -12.44
CA LYS A 159 26.05 18.56 -13.72
C LYS A 159 24.94 18.57 -14.77
N ARG A 160 25.09 19.37 -15.83
CA ARG A 160 24.12 19.45 -16.95
C ARG A 160 23.83 18.04 -17.49
N ARG A 161 22.59 17.56 -17.28
CA ARG A 161 22.08 16.30 -17.83
C ARG A 161 20.87 16.60 -18.72
N SER A 162 20.95 16.22 -19.99
CA SER A 162 19.84 16.27 -20.93
C SER A 162 18.84 15.13 -20.68
N GLY A 163 17.56 15.33 -20.99
CA GLY A 163 16.49 14.31 -20.95
C GLY A 163 15.73 14.14 -19.63
N LEU A 164 16.10 14.88 -18.57
CA LEU A 164 15.39 14.82 -17.28
C LEU A 164 13.96 15.39 -17.34
N ALA A 165 13.75 16.43 -18.15
CA ALA A 165 12.44 17.03 -18.34
C ALA A 165 11.46 16.02 -18.97
N ASP A 166 11.88 15.32 -20.01
CA ASP A 166 11.08 14.30 -20.70
C ASP A 166 10.72 13.13 -19.76
N GLU A 167 11.66 12.70 -18.90
CA GLU A 167 11.39 11.66 -17.89
C GLU A 167 10.38 12.12 -16.83
N TYR A 168 10.46 13.39 -16.41
CA TYR A 168 9.53 13.99 -15.45
C TYR A 168 8.13 14.13 -16.04
N GLU A 169 8.04 14.62 -17.28
CA GLU A 169 6.79 14.74 -18.02
C GLU A 169 6.15 13.35 -18.21
N ALA A 170 6.94 12.37 -18.65
CA ALA A 170 6.47 11.00 -18.78
C ALA A 170 5.94 10.47 -17.43
N PHE A 171 6.66 10.70 -16.32
CA PHE A 171 6.18 10.31 -15.00
C PHE A 171 4.82 10.93 -14.66
N VAL A 172 4.65 12.24 -14.81
CA VAL A 172 3.39 12.94 -14.49
C VAL A 172 2.24 12.43 -15.36
N ILE A 173 2.47 12.24 -16.66
CA ILE A 173 1.45 11.73 -17.58
C ILE A 173 1.06 10.28 -17.24
N ARG A 174 2.01 9.47 -16.75
CA ARG A 174 1.78 8.05 -16.42
C ARG A 174 1.30 7.84 -14.99
N SER A 175 1.56 8.76 -14.07
CA SER A 175 1.19 8.65 -12.66
C SER A 175 -0.32 8.71 -12.49
N VAL A 176 -1.01 9.57 -13.24
CA VAL A 176 -2.48 9.72 -13.18
C VAL A 176 -3.23 8.43 -13.55
N PRO A 177 -3.03 7.81 -14.71
CA PRO A 177 -3.73 6.57 -15.05
C PRO A 177 -3.35 5.42 -14.10
N ALA A 178 -2.12 5.37 -13.59
CA ALA A 178 -1.72 4.39 -12.59
C ALA A 178 -2.47 4.59 -11.26
N LEU A 179 -2.60 5.84 -10.80
CA LEU A 179 -3.38 6.17 -9.61
C LEU A 179 -4.85 5.77 -9.76
N LEU A 180 -5.44 5.96 -10.94
CA LEU A 180 -6.82 5.52 -11.18
C LEU A 180 -6.97 4.00 -11.11
N VAL A 181 -6.01 3.23 -11.63
CA VAL A 181 -5.99 1.77 -11.50
C VAL A 181 -5.84 1.36 -10.03
N ILE A 182 -4.96 2.03 -9.27
CA ILE A 182 -4.78 1.81 -7.84
C ILE A 182 -6.10 2.07 -7.08
N VAL A 183 -6.72 3.23 -7.30
CA VAL A 183 -7.98 3.59 -6.62
C VAL A 183 -9.10 2.62 -7.00
N ALA A 184 -9.20 2.20 -8.26
CA ALA A 184 -10.18 1.20 -8.68
C ALA A 184 -9.95 -0.16 -8.01
N ALA A 185 -8.70 -0.60 -7.89
CA ALA A 185 -8.35 -1.84 -7.19
C ALA A 185 -8.69 -1.76 -5.69
N LEU A 186 -8.40 -0.62 -5.04
CA LEU A 186 -8.71 -0.39 -3.63
C LEU A 186 -10.22 -0.25 -3.37
N LEU A 187 -10.98 0.29 -4.33
CA LEU A 187 -12.44 0.31 -4.27
C LEU A 187 -13.00 -1.12 -4.25
N ALA A 188 -12.50 -1.96 -5.15
CA ALA A 188 -12.88 -3.37 -5.19
C ALA A 188 -12.43 -4.12 -3.92
N ALA A 189 -11.22 -3.84 -3.41
CA ALA A 189 -10.74 -4.39 -2.15
C ALA A 189 -11.67 -4.04 -0.97
N ALA A 190 -12.02 -2.76 -0.82
CA ALA A 190 -12.90 -2.29 0.24
C ALA A 190 -14.32 -2.89 0.14
N LEU A 191 -14.85 -3.07 -1.09
CA LEU A 191 -16.12 -3.78 -1.29
C LEU A 191 -16.05 -5.23 -0.80
N ILE A 192 -14.96 -5.94 -1.11
CA ILE A 192 -14.75 -7.32 -0.66
C ILE A 192 -14.57 -7.35 0.87
N GLU A 193 -13.89 -6.37 1.45
CA GLU A 193 -13.68 -6.27 2.89
C GLU A 193 -15.00 -6.05 3.64
N SER A 194 -15.78 -5.04 3.25
CA SER A 194 -17.03 -4.69 3.93
C SER A 194 -18.16 -5.70 3.71
N THR A 195 -18.00 -6.66 2.80
CA THR A 195 -19.02 -7.68 2.49
C THR A 195 -18.50 -9.09 2.79
N VAL A 196 -17.63 -9.61 1.93
CA VAL A 196 -17.14 -10.99 1.95
C VAL A 196 -16.29 -11.27 3.17
N THR A 197 -15.40 -10.34 3.55
CA THR A 197 -14.49 -10.57 4.68
C THR A 197 -15.27 -10.56 6.01
N VAL A 198 -16.15 -9.58 6.22
CA VAL A 198 -17.05 -9.55 7.38
C VAL A 198 -17.90 -10.83 7.45
N TRP A 199 -18.47 -11.27 6.33
CA TRP A 199 -19.26 -12.49 6.27
C TRP A 199 -18.43 -13.75 6.60
N LEU A 200 -17.23 -13.89 6.03
CA LEU A 200 -16.34 -15.03 6.27
C LEU A 200 -15.82 -15.12 7.71
N ILE A 201 -15.62 -13.98 8.38
CA ILE A 201 -15.21 -13.93 9.79
C ILE A 201 -16.39 -14.30 10.71
N SER A 202 -17.63 -14.01 10.31
CA SER A 202 -18.83 -14.37 11.07
C SER A 202 -19.21 -15.87 11.01
N LEU A 203 -18.52 -16.65 10.18
CA LEU A 203 -18.67 -18.10 9.95
C LEU A 203 -17.67 -18.94 10.76
#